data_AF-A0A963WMI6-F1
#
_entry.id   AF-A0A963WMI6-F1
#
_cell.length_a   1.000
_cell.length_b   1.000
_cell.length_c   1.000
_cell.angle_alpha   90.00
_cell.angle_beta   90.00
_cell.angle_gamma   90.00
#
_symmetry.space_group_name_H-M   'P 1'
#
loop_
_entity.id
_entity.type
_entity.pdbx_description
1 polymer ?
#
loop_
_entity_poly.entity_id
_entity_poly.type
_entity_poly.pdbx_seq_one_letter_code
_entity_poly.pdbx_strand_id
1 'polypeptide(L)' 'MTIETRPWDAADLLETTEDRKAYLQAYLEDGTTDEIERARRTIARSRKRTSSSRSDGPAR' A
#
# COMPACT_ATOMS: atom_id res chain seq x y z
N MET A 1 11.65 -31.64 -2.49
CA MET A 1 10.58 -30.64 -2.39
C MET A 1 11.15 -29.31 -2.85
N THR A 2 10.68 -28.77 -3.96
CA THR A 2 11.11 -27.46 -4.48
C THR A 2 10.30 -26.37 -3.78
N ILE A 3 10.96 -25.47 -3.06
CA ILE A 3 10.33 -24.32 -2.43
C ILE A 3 10.14 -23.28 -3.53
N GLU A 4 8.89 -22.99 -3.89
CA GLU A 4 8.57 -21.93 -4.85
C GLU A 4 8.67 -20.57 -4.17
N THR A 5 9.71 -19.81 -4.49
CA THR A 5 9.86 -18.43 -4.05
C THR A 5 9.26 -17.50 -5.10
N ARG A 6 8.41 -16.58 -4.65
CA ARG A 6 7.84 -15.52 -5.48
C ARG A 6 8.63 -14.23 -5.22
N PRO A 7 8.81 -13.36 -6.22
CA PRO A 7 9.40 -12.05 -5.98
C PRO A 7 8.54 -11.28 -4.97
N TRP A 8 9.16 -10.80 -3.90
CA TRP A 8 8.49 -10.03 -2.86
C TRP A 8 8.19 -8.62 -3.37
N ASP A 9 6.94 -8.17 -3.28
CA ASP A 9 6.53 -6.79 -3.58
C ASP A 9 5.71 -6.24 -2.41
N ALA A 10 6.16 -5.12 -1.83
CA ALA A 10 5.47 -4.47 -0.72
C ALA A 10 4.01 -4.08 -1.06
N ALA A 11 3.69 -3.85 -2.34
CA ALA A 11 2.33 -3.54 -2.75
C ALA A 11 1.33 -4.67 -2.48
N ASP A 12 1.79 -5.91 -2.32
CA ASP A 12 0.94 -7.08 -2.01
C ASP A 12 0.42 -7.04 -0.56
N LEU A 13 1.19 -6.42 0.34
CA LEU A 13 0.84 -6.29 1.77
C LEU A 13 0.00 -5.03 2.07
N LEU A 14 0.06 -4.03 1.19
CA LEU A 14 -0.59 -2.72 1.35
C LEU A 14 -2.10 -2.75 0.99
N GLU A 15 -2.84 -3.71 1.55
CA GLU A 15 -4.26 -3.98 1.28
C GLU A 15 -5.19 -3.01 2.01
N THR A 16 -4.81 -2.54 3.19
CA THR A 16 -5.64 -1.66 4.00
C THR A 16 -5.14 -0.22 3.97
N THR A 17 -6.01 0.72 4.34
CA THR A 17 -5.62 2.12 4.48
C THR A 17 -4.65 2.32 5.64
N GLU A 18 -4.72 1.49 6.69
CA GLU A 18 -3.81 1.53 7.83
C GLU A 18 -2.41 1.03 7.46
N ASP A 19 -2.32 -0.08 6.71
CA ASP A 19 -1.04 -0.63 6.26
C ASP A 19 -0.27 0.39 5.40
N ARG A 20 -1.00 1.07 4.51
CA ARG A 20 -0.46 2.15 3.68
C ARG A 20 0.02 3.36 4.48
N LYS A 21 -0.68 3.70 5.58
CA LYS A 21 -0.27 4.79 6.47
C LYS A 21 0.98 4.42 7.23
N ALA A 22 1.03 3.24 7.83
CA ALA A 22 2.20 2.74 8.55
C ALA A 22 3.43 2.66 7.63
N TYR A 23 3.24 2.14 6.41
CA TYR A 23 4.29 2.07 5.40
C TYR A 23 4.81 3.46 5.02
N LEU A 24 3.92 4.42 4.70
CA LEU A 24 4.34 5.78 4.37
C LEU A 24 5.00 6.49 5.54
N GLN A 25 4.49 6.29 6.76
CA GLN A 25 5.01 6.91 7.97
C GLN A 25 6.46 6.50 8.23
N ALA A 26 6.81 5.22 8.05
CA ALA A 26 8.18 4.75 8.19
C ALA A 26 9.18 5.52 7.31
N TYR A 27 8.80 5.85 6.06
CA TYR A 27 9.64 6.66 5.16
C TYR A 27 9.58 8.16 5.46
N LEU A 28 8.55 8.65 6.15
CA LEU A 28 8.47 10.05 6.55
C LEU A 28 9.34 10.35 7.78
N GLU A 29 9.59 9.36 8.62
CA GLU A 29 10.40 9.51 9.84
C GLU A 29 11.90 9.52 9.55
N ASP A 30 12.37 8.68 8.63
CA ASP A 30 13.82 8.50 8.37
C ASP A 30 14.18 8.51 6.87
N GLY A 31 13.18 8.50 5.98
CA GLY A 31 13.40 8.33 4.55
C GLY A 31 13.76 9.62 3.82
N THR A 32 14.46 9.44 2.71
CA THR A 32 14.76 10.54 1.78
C THR A 32 13.55 10.91 0.91
N THR A 33 13.58 12.09 0.30
CA THR A 33 12.51 12.52 -0.62
C THR A 33 12.27 11.53 -1.77
N ASP A 34 13.33 10.89 -2.27
CA ASP A 34 13.23 9.85 -3.31
C ASP A 34 12.52 8.59 -2.80
N GLU A 35 12.85 8.15 -1.58
CA GLU A 35 12.22 6.99 -0.95
C GLU A 35 10.74 7.22 -0.64
N ILE A 36 10.38 8.42 -0.18
CA ILE A 36 8.99 8.82 0.02
C ILE A 36 8.23 8.78 -1.31
N GLU A 37 8.83 9.26 -2.40
CA GLU A 37 8.20 9.21 -3.73
C GLU A 37 8.02 7.76 -4.21
N ARG A 38 9.03 6.92 -4.01
CA ARG A 38 8.99 5.49 -4.32
C ARG A 38 7.89 4.77 -3.52
N ALA A 39 7.78 5.05 -2.22
CA ALA A 39 6.75 4.50 -1.35
C ALA A 39 5.34 4.92 -1.82
N ARG A 40 5.16 6.20 -2.20
CA ARG A 40 3.90 6.70 -2.76
C ARG A 40 3.52 6.00 -4.08
N ARG A 41 4.48 5.74 -4.97
CA ARG A 41 4.24 4.97 -6.20
C ARG A 41 3.81 3.53 -5.88
N THR A 42 4.41 2.89 -4.89
CA THR A 42 4.02 1.55 -4.42
C THR A 42 2.61 1.53 -3.82
N ILE A 43 2.27 2.50 -2.97
CA ILE A 43 0.91 2.68 -2.44
C ILE A 43 -0.12 2.91 -3.55
N ALA A 44 0.23 3.70 -4.58
CA ALA A 44 -0.65 3.93 -5.72
C ALA A 44 -0.89 2.65 -6.54
N ARG A 45 0.11 1.77 -6.65
CA ARG A 45 -0.04 0.44 -7.27
C ARG A 45 -0.94 -0.48 -6.45
N SER A 46 -0.82 -0.49 -5.12
CA SER A 46 -1.70 -1.30 -4.25
C SER A 46 -3.16 -0.84 -4.30
N ARG A 47 -3.39 0.47 -4.47
CA ARG A 47 -4.73 1.07 -4.54
C ARG A 47 -5.59 0.53 -5.70
N LYS A 48 -5.00 0.02 -6.79
CA LYS A 48 -5.74 -0.63 -7.89
C LYS A 48 -6.51 -1.88 -7.45
N ARG A 49 -6.13 -2.53 -6.34
CA ARG A 49 -6.87 -3.67 -5.77
C ARG A 49 -7.88 -3.28 -4.69
N THR A 50 -7.70 -2.12 -4.06
CA THR A 50 -8.57 -1.64 -2.99
C THR A 50 -9.67 -0.73 -3.56
N SER A 51 -10.45 -1.24 -4.50
CA SER A 51 -11.61 -0.54 -5.05
C SER A 51 -12.90 -1.22 -4.62
N SER A 52 -13.38 -0.84 -3.43
CA SER A 52 -14.79 -0.72 -3.03
C SER A 52 -15.00 -1.09 -1.57
N SER A 53 -15.00 -0.06 -0.72
CA SER A 53 -15.98 0.01 0.37
C SER A 53 -16.40 1.46 0.49
N ARG A 54 -17.15 1.91 -0.52
CA ARG A 54 -17.98 3.11 -0.40
C ARG A 54 -19.36 2.62 0.03
N SER A 55 -19.48 2.30 1.31
CA SER A 55 -20.78 2.24 1.99
C SER A 55 -21.17 3.68 2.33
N ASP A 56 -21.51 4.45 1.31
CA ASP A 56 -22.21 5.73 1.47
C ASP A 56 -23.50 5.59 0.68
N GLY A 57 -24.46 4.89 1.29
CA GLY A 57 -25.82 4.84 0.77
C GLY A 57 -26.45 6.21 1.01
N PRO A 58 -27.15 6.81 0.02
CA PRO A 58 -27.86 8.05 0.27
C PRO A 58 -28.97 7.77 1.28
N ALA A 59 -28.92 8.50 2.41
CA ALA A 59 -30.00 8.53 3.38
C ALA A 59 -31.31 8.94 2.67
N ARG A 60 -32.36 8.16 2.92
CA ARG A 60 -33.74 8.38 2.44
C ARG A 60 -34.43 9.49 3.22
#